data_AF-A0A8H7CPU4-F1
#
_entry.id   AF-A0A8H7CPU4-F1
#
_cell.length_a   1.000
_cell.length_b   1.000
_cell.length_c   1.000
_cell.angle_alpha   90.00
_cell.angle_beta   90.00
_cell.angle_gamma   90.00
#
_symmetry.space_group_name_H-M   'P 1'
#
loop_
_entity.id
_entity.type
_entity.pdbx_description
1 polymer ?
#
loop_
_entity_poly.entity_id
_entity_poly.type
_entity_poly.pdbx_seq_one_letter_code
_entity_poly.pdbx_strand_id
1 'polypeptide(L)'
;MSEVVALAAYSLFVSWPYLAIICGNPSDYATFVDMLDLVDLHRHLPIFYSELTIDGSPLLNHGLLEAICQAEKELPYVCEMVTALFKGCAEGWCQFTSEFVHGGPIDTLPESLQHLVAVSATNDPNEGILGTMRIAAHFHPNISTSNFSARKRVHHNDTENFIRKIMTELEDHTYVMRRVRKEDASGKIRKFNLEVTERIATKGREARDHWEALAEDQRLEQA
;
A
#
# COMPACT_ATOMS: atom_id res chain seq x y z
N MET A 1 5.43 25.97 -9.68
CA MET A 1 4.04 26.15 -10.22
C MET A 1 3.84 25.35 -11.50
N SER A 2 4.72 25.47 -12.50
CA SER A 2 4.70 24.60 -13.70
C SER A 2 4.80 23.10 -13.35
N GLU A 3 5.48 22.73 -12.25
CA GLU A 3 5.49 21.33 -11.78
C GLU A 3 4.09 20.84 -11.38
N VAL A 4 3.26 21.69 -10.77
CA VAL A 4 1.89 21.33 -10.38
C VAL A 4 1.04 21.07 -11.62
N VAL A 5 1.22 21.86 -12.68
CA VAL A 5 0.56 21.64 -13.97
C VAL A 5 1.01 20.33 -14.59
N ALA A 6 2.31 20.04 -14.56
CA ALA A 6 2.84 18.76 -15.05
C ALA A 6 2.28 17.57 -14.25
N LEU A 7 2.24 17.65 -12.92
CA LEU A 7 1.63 16.62 -12.07
C LEU A 7 0.14 16.46 -12.33
N ALA A 8 -0.60 17.55 -12.57
CA ALA A 8 -2.00 17.50 -12.93
C ALA A 8 -2.22 16.79 -14.29
N ALA A 9 -1.39 17.09 -15.29
CA ALA A 9 -1.42 16.41 -16.58
C ALA A 9 -1.13 14.91 -16.42
N TYR A 10 -0.06 14.55 -15.69
CA TYR A 10 0.25 13.16 -15.40
C TYR A 10 -0.88 12.44 -14.65
N SER A 11 -1.50 13.13 -13.69
CA SER A 11 -2.62 12.58 -12.92
C SER A 11 -3.81 12.26 -13.82
N LEU A 12 -4.16 13.18 -14.71
CA LEU A 12 -5.30 13.06 -15.61
C LEU A 12 -5.12 11.95 -16.67
N PHE A 13 -3.92 11.86 -17.26
CA PHE A 13 -3.68 10.96 -18.40
C PHE A 13 -3.19 9.57 -17.99
N VAL A 14 -2.50 9.45 -16.86
CA VAL A 14 -1.81 8.21 -16.47
C VAL A 14 -2.27 7.73 -15.10
N SER A 15 -2.09 8.54 -14.05
CA SER A 15 -2.28 8.07 -12.68
C SER A 15 -3.73 7.67 -12.38
N TRP A 16 -4.70 8.53 -12.67
CA TRP A 16 -6.10 8.27 -12.33
C TRP A 16 -6.72 7.13 -13.12
N PRO A 17 -6.55 7.02 -14.46
CA PRO A 17 -7.09 5.87 -15.17
C PRO A 17 -6.37 4.58 -14.79
N TYR A 18 -5.06 4.60 -14.51
CA TYR A 18 -4.34 3.44 -13.96
C TYR A 18 -4.91 3.01 -12.61
N LEU A 19 -5.09 3.95 -11.67
CA LEU A 19 -5.70 3.69 -10.37
C LEU A 19 -7.12 3.15 -10.51
N ALA A 20 -7.91 3.68 -11.44
CA ALA A 20 -9.26 3.19 -11.70
C ALA A 20 -9.28 1.71 -12.16
N ILE A 21 -8.28 1.28 -12.93
CA ILE A 21 -8.17 -0.13 -13.34
C ILE A 21 -7.75 -1.01 -12.16
N ILE A 22 -6.67 -0.66 -11.46
CA ILE A 22 -6.12 -1.53 -10.42
C ILE A 22 -6.98 -1.58 -9.14
N CYS A 23 -7.71 -0.50 -8.83
CA CYS A 23 -8.61 -0.46 -7.68
C CYS A 23 -9.99 -1.06 -8.00
N GLY A 24 -10.31 -1.29 -9.27
CA GLY A 24 -11.66 -1.70 -9.68
C GLY A 24 -12.72 -0.62 -9.45
N ASN A 25 -14.00 -1.01 -9.41
CA ASN A 25 -15.10 -0.06 -9.23
C ASN A 25 -15.09 0.52 -7.80
N PRO A 26 -14.95 1.85 -7.61
CA PRO A 26 -14.87 2.47 -6.29
C PRO A 26 -16.16 2.36 -5.45
N SER A 27 -17.28 1.98 -6.08
CA SER A 27 -18.52 1.65 -5.35
C SER A 27 -18.53 0.25 -4.75
N ASP A 28 -17.56 -0.58 -5.11
CA ASP A 28 -17.47 -1.98 -4.71
C ASP A 28 -16.04 -2.31 -4.23
N TYR A 29 -15.73 -1.85 -3.03
CA TYR A 29 -14.48 -2.14 -2.28
C TYR A 29 -14.22 -3.65 -2.07
N ALA A 30 -15.14 -4.52 -2.50
CA ALA A 30 -15.01 -5.97 -2.44
C ALA A 30 -14.45 -6.59 -3.74
N THR A 31 -14.27 -5.80 -4.81
CA THR A 31 -13.73 -6.32 -6.08
C THR A 31 -12.23 -6.56 -5.92
N PHE A 32 -11.86 -7.79 -5.57
CA PHE A 32 -10.47 -8.23 -5.59
C PHE A 32 -9.98 -8.23 -7.04
N VAL A 33 -9.08 -7.31 -7.36
CA VAL A 33 -8.32 -7.33 -8.62
C VAL A 33 -7.01 -8.06 -8.34
N ASP A 34 -6.82 -9.22 -8.99
CA ASP A 34 -5.58 -9.98 -8.90
C ASP A 34 -4.49 -9.27 -9.72
N MET A 35 -3.29 -9.17 -9.15
CA MET A 35 -2.13 -8.64 -9.88
C MET A 35 -1.84 -9.45 -11.16
N LEU A 36 -2.13 -10.76 -11.17
CA LEU A 36 -1.93 -11.62 -12.34
C LEU A 36 -2.92 -11.32 -13.48
N ASP A 37 -4.10 -10.78 -13.18
CA ASP A 37 -5.08 -10.36 -14.21
C ASP A 37 -4.65 -9.07 -14.92
N LEU A 38 -3.69 -8.34 -14.35
CA LEU A 38 -3.18 -7.07 -14.88
C LEU A 38 -1.93 -7.22 -15.73
N VAL A 39 -1.50 -8.44 -16.05
CA VAL A 39 -0.25 -8.69 -16.80
C VAL A 39 -0.26 -7.96 -18.14
N ASP A 40 -1.37 -8.04 -18.88
CA ASP A 40 -1.47 -7.38 -20.18
C ASP A 40 -1.41 -5.86 -20.03
N LEU A 41 -2.09 -5.27 -19.03
CA LEU A 41 -1.99 -3.83 -18.75
C LEU A 41 -0.53 -3.43 -18.53
N HIS A 42 0.17 -4.11 -17.60
CA HIS A 42 1.56 -3.80 -17.25
C HIS A 42 2.53 -3.98 -18.43
N ARG A 43 2.26 -4.89 -19.36
CA ARG A 43 3.06 -5.04 -20.60
C ARG A 43 2.89 -3.85 -21.56
N HIS A 44 1.75 -3.19 -21.56
CA HIS A 44 1.48 -2.05 -22.44
C HIS A 44 1.95 -0.71 -21.86
N LEU A 45 2.13 -0.59 -20.53
CA LEU A 45 2.55 0.67 -19.87
C LEU A 45 3.89 1.26 -20.38
N PRO A 46 4.92 0.46 -20.71
CA PRO A 46 6.15 1.00 -21.27
C PRO A 46 6.00 1.56 -22.69
N ILE A 47 4.95 1.20 -23.42
CA ILE A 47 4.77 1.45 -24.86
C ILE A 47 3.63 2.47 -25.10
N PHE A 48 3.42 3.41 -24.17
CA PHE A 48 2.43 4.48 -24.33
C PHE A 48 2.74 5.39 -25.52
N TYR A 49 2.15 5.13 -26.68
CA TYR A 49 2.44 5.89 -27.91
C TYR A 49 1.24 6.38 -28.71
N SER A 50 -0.01 5.98 -28.42
CA SER A 50 -1.13 6.29 -29.33
C SER A 50 -2.47 6.70 -28.71
N GLU A 51 -2.66 6.59 -27.40
CA GLU A 51 -3.96 6.82 -26.76
C GLU A 51 -3.93 8.05 -25.84
N LEU A 52 -5.10 8.69 -25.69
CA LEU A 52 -5.25 9.92 -24.90
C LEU A 52 -5.01 9.66 -23.40
N THR A 53 -5.45 8.51 -22.89
CA THR A 53 -5.21 8.05 -21.51
C THR A 53 -4.60 6.64 -21.53
N ILE A 54 -4.11 6.19 -20.36
CA ILE A 54 -3.48 4.88 -20.16
C ILE A 54 -4.37 3.66 -20.48
N ASP A 55 -5.66 3.89 -20.64
CA ASP A 55 -6.69 2.87 -20.83
C ASP A 55 -7.55 3.14 -22.07
N GLY A 56 -7.19 4.16 -22.86
CA GLY A 56 -7.95 4.60 -24.03
C GLY A 56 -9.32 5.23 -23.70
N SER A 57 -9.66 5.37 -22.42
CA SER A 57 -10.93 5.93 -21.97
C SER A 57 -11.02 7.45 -22.19
N PRO A 58 -12.24 8.01 -22.20
CA PRO A 58 -12.44 9.45 -22.12
C PRO A 58 -11.80 10.03 -20.86
N LEU A 59 -11.38 11.30 -20.94
CA LEU A 59 -10.81 11.99 -19.79
C LEU A 59 -11.82 12.09 -18.65
N LEU A 60 -11.38 11.71 -17.45
CA LEU A 60 -12.20 11.80 -16.23
C LEU A 60 -12.61 13.24 -15.90
N ASN A 61 -11.82 14.23 -16.31
CA ASN A 61 -12.10 15.65 -16.02
C ASN A 61 -11.64 16.58 -17.15
N HIS A 62 -12.57 16.99 -18.01
CA HIS A 62 -12.32 17.95 -19.08
C HIS A 62 -11.95 19.36 -18.57
N GLY A 63 -12.54 19.80 -17.45
CA GLY A 63 -12.23 21.11 -16.87
C GLY A 63 -10.78 21.23 -16.38
N LEU A 64 -10.19 20.11 -15.94
CA LEU A 64 -8.78 20.08 -15.59
C LEU A 64 -7.87 20.24 -16.82
N LEU A 65 -8.24 19.64 -17.96
CA LEU A 65 -7.52 19.84 -19.22
C LEU A 65 -7.56 21.32 -19.64
N GLU A 66 -8.74 21.96 -19.56
CA GLU A 66 -8.88 23.38 -19.86
C GLU A 66 -8.01 24.25 -18.94
N ALA A 67 -7.97 23.94 -17.65
CA ALA A 67 -7.12 24.63 -16.69
C ALA A 67 -5.63 24.46 -16.99
N ILE A 68 -5.19 23.26 -17.40
CA ILE A 68 -3.82 22.99 -17.84
C ILE A 68 -3.47 23.81 -19.08
N CYS A 69 -4.34 23.81 -20.09
CA CYS A 69 -4.16 24.60 -21.32
C CYS A 69 -4.13 26.10 -21.07
N GLN A 70 -4.87 26.59 -20.08
CA GLN A 70 -4.83 28.00 -19.70
C GLN A 70 -3.55 28.32 -18.93
N ALA A 71 -3.13 27.45 -18.01
CA ALA A 71 -1.90 27.61 -17.24
C ALA A 71 -0.64 27.57 -18.12
N GLU A 72 -0.66 26.81 -19.22
CA GLU A 72 0.44 26.77 -20.21
C GLU A 72 0.70 28.15 -20.85
N LYS A 73 -0.35 28.94 -21.08
CA LYS A 73 -0.22 30.29 -21.63
C LYS A 73 0.34 31.31 -20.65
N GLU A 74 0.19 31.05 -19.36
CA GLU A 74 0.52 32.00 -18.27
C GLU A 74 1.84 31.65 -17.58
N LEU A 75 2.23 30.37 -17.59
CA LEU A 75 3.41 29.88 -16.90
C LEU A 75 4.49 29.46 -17.89
N PRO A 76 5.75 29.88 -17.68
CA PRO A 76 6.84 29.44 -18.52
C PRO A 76 7.17 27.97 -18.25
N TYR A 77 7.76 27.32 -19.25
CA TYR A 77 8.32 25.98 -19.16
C TYR A 77 7.35 24.83 -18.86
N VAL A 78 6.03 25.04 -19.02
CA VAL A 78 5.03 23.98 -18.76
C VAL A 78 5.25 22.77 -19.67
N CYS A 79 5.48 23.00 -20.96
CA CYS A 79 5.75 21.93 -21.93
C CYS A 79 7.01 21.13 -21.58
N GLU A 80 8.08 21.82 -21.18
CA GLU A 80 9.34 21.22 -20.76
C GLU A 80 9.18 20.41 -19.48
N MET A 81 8.43 20.92 -18.50
CA MET A 81 8.15 20.22 -17.24
C MET A 81 7.28 18.97 -17.46
N VAL A 82 6.22 19.08 -18.28
CA VAL A 82 5.41 17.92 -18.70
C VAL A 82 6.30 16.90 -19.38
N THR A 83 7.11 17.32 -20.35
CA THR A 83 8.02 16.40 -21.07
C THR A 83 9.01 15.71 -20.13
N ALA A 84 9.63 16.46 -19.22
CA ALA A 84 10.58 15.91 -18.25
C ALA A 84 9.91 14.90 -17.30
N LEU A 85 8.72 15.25 -16.79
CA LEU A 85 7.94 14.37 -15.92
C LEU A 85 7.58 13.06 -16.63
N PHE A 86 6.98 13.14 -17.83
CA PHE A 86 6.57 11.95 -18.57
C PHE A 86 7.76 11.07 -18.98
N LYS A 87 8.92 11.65 -19.30
CA LYS A 87 10.16 10.88 -19.53
C LYS A 87 10.61 10.12 -18.28
N GLY A 88 10.67 10.81 -17.13
CA GLY A 88 11.02 10.16 -15.86
C GLY A 88 10.01 9.09 -15.44
N CYS A 89 8.72 9.33 -15.65
CA CYS A 89 7.68 8.35 -15.41
C CYS A 89 7.80 7.14 -16.35
N ALA A 90 8.10 7.33 -17.64
CA ALA A 90 8.29 6.23 -18.57
C ALA A 90 9.46 5.32 -18.13
N GLU A 91 10.57 5.91 -17.68
CA GLU A 91 11.68 5.15 -17.08
C GLU A 91 11.24 4.38 -15.83
N GLY A 92 10.46 5.02 -14.96
CA GLY A 92 9.87 4.38 -13.79
C GLY A 92 8.95 3.20 -14.13
N TRP A 93 8.09 3.37 -15.14
CA TRP A 93 7.22 2.29 -15.64
C TRP A 93 8.02 1.13 -16.21
N CYS A 94 9.09 1.37 -16.96
CA CYS A 94 9.98 0.30 -17.43
C CYS A 94 10.58 -0.50 -16.29
N GLN A 95 10.98 0.15 -15.19
CA GLN A 95 11.51 -0.54 -14.01
C GLN A 95 10.41 -1.33 -13.29
N PHE A 96 9.26 -0.68 -13.05
CA PHE A 96 8.11 -1.28 -12.34
C PHE A 96 7.53 -2.49 -13.07
N THR A 97 7.51 -2.46 -14.41
CA THR A 97 6.89 -3.51 -15.23
C THR A 97 7.88 -4.58 -15.72
N SER A 98 9.15 -4.48 -15.33
CA SER A 98 10.21 -5.40 -15.77
C SER A 98 9.92 -6.87 -15.43
N GLU A 99 9.13 -7.14 -14.39
CA GLU A 99 8.73 -8.49 -13.97
C GLU A 99 7.62 -9.10 -14.87
N PHE A 100 6.89 -8.26 -15.59
CA PHE A 100 5.71 -8.63 -16.40
C PHE A 100 6.04 -8.91 -17.87
N VAL A 101 7.30 -8.74 -18.28
CA VAL A 101 7.74 -9.01 -19.66
C VAL A 101 7.49 -10.46 -20.07
N HIS A 102 7.33 -10.72 -21.36
CA HIS A 102 7.24 -12.09 -21.88
C HIS A 102 8.49 -12.90 -21.51
N GLY A 103 8.29 -14.11 -20.98
CA GLY A 103 9.37 -14.93 -20.42
C GLY A 103 9.97 -14.39 -19.11
N GLY A 104 9.38 -13.37 -18.50
CA GLY A 104 9.78 -12.80 -17.22
C GLY A 104 9.38 -13.67 -16.01
N PRO A 105 9.70 -13.23 -14.78
CA PRO A 105 9.39 -13.96 -13.56
C PRO A 105 7.91 -14.33 -13.40
N ILE A 106 6.99 -13.44 -13.75
CA ILE A 106 5.54 -13.69 -13.66
C ILE A 106 5.08 -14.69 -14.73
N ASP A 107 5.61 -14.60 -15.95
CA ASP A 107 5.26 -15.49 -17.08
C ASP A 107 5.80 -16.92 -16.89
N THR A 108 6.92 -17.05 -16.16
CA THR A 108 7.58 -18.33 -15.86
C THR A 108 7.12 -18.96 -14.55
N LEU A 109 6.16 -18.33 -13.85
CA LEU A 109 5.70 -18.80 -12.55
C LEU A 109 4.96 -20.14 -12.70
N PRO A 110 5.36 -21.20 -11.96
CA PRO A 110 4.65 -22.47 -11.97
C PRO A 110 3.19 -22.31 -11.54
N GLU A 111 2.28 -23.07 -12.15
CA GLU A 111 0.84 -23.06 -11.81
C GLU A 111 0.57 -23.24 -10.31
N SER A 112 1.36 -24.11 -9.64
CA SER A 112 1.27 -24.32 -8.19
C SER A 112 1.59 -23.06 -7.37
N LEU A 113 2.43 -22.16 -7.90
CA LEU A 113 2.76 -20.88 -7.26
C LEU A 113 1.81 -19.76 -7.69
N GLN A 114 1.20 -19.82 -8.87
CA GLN A 114 0.25 -18.80 -9.33
C GLN A 114 -0.94 -18.69 -8.36
N HIS A 115 -1.48 -19.83 -7.92
CA HIS A 115 -2.55 -19.85 -6.91
C HIS A 115 -2.13 -19.35 -5.51
N LEU A 116 -0.83 -19.31 -5.21
CA LEU A 116 -0.30 -18.77 -3.95
C LEU A 116 0.00 -17.27 -4.04
N VAL A 117 0.15 -16.74 -5.24
CA VAL A 117 0.49 -15.34 -5.54
C VAL A 117 -0.76 -14.52 -5.88
N ALA A 118 -1.96 -15.03 -5.61
CA ALA A 118 -3.19 -14.24 -5.64
C ALA A 118 -3.10 -13.10 -4.60
N VAL A 119 -2.53 -11.98 -5.04
CA VAL A 119 -2.25 -10.78 -4.25
C VAL A 119 -3.04 -9.65 -4.89
N SER A 120 -3.66 -8.84 -4.04
CA SER A 120 -4.39 -7.67 -4.52
C SER A 120 -3.44 -6.75 -5.27
N ALA A 121 -3.90 -6.22 -6.42
CA ALA A 121 -3.18 -5.25 -7.21
C ALA A 121 -2.80 -3.98 -6.42
N THR A 122 -3.55 -3.66 -5.35
CA THR A 122 -3.22 -2.56 -4.45
C THR A 122 -2.86 -3.04 -3.06
N ASN A 123 -1.97 -2.29 -2.42
CA ASN A 123 -1.60 -2.52 -1.03
C ASN A 123 -2.60 -1.89 -0.05
N ASP A 124 -3.68 -1.26 -0.53
CA ASP A 124 -4.65 -0.51 0.29
C ASP A 124 -5.23 -1.34 1.45
N PRO A 125 -5.61 -2.63 1.27
CA PRO A 125 -6.11 -3.44 2.38
C PRO A 125 -5.03 -3.67 3.46
N ASN A 126 -3.79 -3.91 3.05
CA ASN A 126 -2.67 -4.11 3.98
C ASN A 126 -2.33 -2.80 4.71
N GLU A 127 -2.31 -1.66 3.99
CA GLU A 127 -2.08 -0.33 4.56
C GLU A 127 -3.19 0.06 5.53
N GLY A 128 -4.45 -0.23 5.18
CA GLY A 128 -5.61 -0.01 6.05
C GLY A 128 -5.53 -0.82 7.34
N ILE A 129 -5.10 -2.09 7.26
CA ILE A 129 -4.91 -2.95 8.44
C ILE A 129 -3.73 -2.43 9.29
N LEU A 130 -2.62 -2.03 8.69
CA LEU A 130 -1.47 -1.46 9.39
C LEU A 130 -1.83 -0.13 10.08
N GLY A 131 -2.57 0.74 9.40
CA GLY A 131 -3.11 1.97 9.98
C GLY A 131 -4.03 1.68 11.16
N THR A 132 -4.93 0.70 11.01
CA THR A 132 -5.80 0.26 12.11
C THR A 132 -5.00 -0.31 13.29
N MET A 133 -3.93 -1.07 13.02
CA MET A 133 -3.04 -1.60 14.05
C MET A 133 -2.34 -0.46 14.80
N ARG A 134 -1.85 0.56 14.09
CA ARG A 134 -1.21 1.74 14.69
C ARG A 134 -2.18 2.48 15.61
N ILE A 135 -3.41 2.71 15.16
CA ILE A 135 -4.47 3.33 15.98
C ILE A 135 -4.77 2.46 17.21
N ALA A 136 -4.89 1.14 17.02
CA ALA A 136 -5.15 0.21 18.12
C ALA A 136 -4.03 0.21 19.16
N ALA A 137 -2.77 0.25 18.73
CA ALA A 137 -1.61 0.34 19.62
C ALA A 137 -1.57 1.67 20.38
N HIS A 138 -2.02 2.77 19.77
CA HIS A 138 -2.11 4.06 20.45
C HIS A 138 -3.14 4.04 21.59
N PHE A 139 -4.35 3.54 21.34
CA PHE A 139 -5.40 3.46 22.37
C PHE A 139 -5.22 2.29 23.34
N HIS A 140 -4.48 1.26 22.94
CA HIS A 140 -4.21 0.07 23.74
C HIS A 140 -2.70 -0.23 23.71
N PRO A 141 -1.86 0.49 24.48
CA PRO A 141 -0.40 0.35 24.42
C PRO A 141 0.13 -1.06 24.71
N ASN A 142 -0.68 -1.87 25.41
CA ASN A 142 -0.36 -3.25 25.75
C ASN A 142 -0.88 -4.28 24.72
N ILE A 143 -1.48 -3.83 23.61
CA ILE A 143 -1.97 -4.76 22.56
C ILE A 143 -0.77 -5.35 21.81
N SER A 144 -0.65 -6.67 21.83
CA SER A 144 0.35 -7.37 21.02
C SER A 144 -0.17 -7.57 19.59
N THR A 145 0.74 -7.73 18.63
CA THR A 145 0.39 -8.07 17.24
C THR A 145 -0.47 -9.33 17.17
N SER A 146 -0.15 -10.36 17.97
CA SER A 146 -0.93 -11.59 18.07
C SER A 146 -2.37 -11.34 18.53
N ASN A 147 -2.56 -10.50 19.56
CA ASN A 147 -3.88 -10.15 20.05
C ASN A 147 -4.67 -9.32 19.04
N PHE A 148 -4.02 -8.38 18.35
CA PHE A 148 -4.65 -7.61 17.28
C PHE A 148 -5.11 -8.51 16.13
N SER A 149 -4.22 -9.37 15.62
CA SER A 149 -4.54 -10.34 14.56
C SER A 149 -5.64 -11.32 15.00
N ALA A 150 -5.62 -11.80 16.24
CA ALA A 150 -6.67 -12.67 16.77
C ALA A 150 -8.03 -11.98 16.79
N ARG A 151 -8.11 -10.72 17.26
CA ARG A 151 -9.35 -9.93 17.24
C ARG A 151 -9.87 -9.72 15.83
N LYS A 152 -8.99 -9.40 14.88
CA LYS A 152 -9.36 -9.23 13.47
C LYS A 152 -9.87 -10.54 12.86
N ARG A 153 -9.22 -11.68 13.12
CA ARG A 153 -9.67 -13.00 12.65
C ARG A 153 -11.01 -13.41 13.26
N VAL A 154 -11.23 -13.16 14.56
CA VAL A 154 -12.52 -13.47 15.21
C VAL A 154 -13.67 -12.75 14.51
N HIS A 155 -13.47 -11.48 14.16
CA HIS A 155 -14.47 -10.70 13.44
C HIS A 155 -14.63 -11.16 11.99
N HIS A 156 -13.52 -11.35 11.27
CA HIS A 156 -13.54 -11.71 9.85
C HIS A 156 -14.14 -13.10 9.59
N ASN A 157 -13.81 -14.09 10.43
CA ASN A 157 -14.28 -15.46 10.30
C ASN A 157 -15.60 -15.71 11.04
N ASP A 158 -16.22 -14.67 11.61
CA ASP A 158 -17.41 -14.79 12.45
C ASP A 158 -17.27 -15.88 13.54
N THR A 159 -16.07 -15.94 14.13
CA THR A 159 -15.70 -17.00 15.08
C THR A 159 -16.56 -16.94 16.34
N GLU A 160 -17.15 -15.79 16.63
CA GLU A 160 -18.08 -15.63 17.75
C GLU A 160 -19.36 -16.47 17.59
N ASN A 161 -19.92 -16.52 16.37
CA ASN A 161 -21.06 -17.40 16.07
C ASN A 161 -20.66 -18.88 16.14
N PHE A 162 -19.46 -19.22 15.66
CA PHE A 162 -18.92 -20.58 15.81
C PHE A 162 -18.77 -20.98 17.28
N ILE A 163 -18.18 -20.11 18.11
CA ILE A 163 -18.03 -20.34 19.55
C ILE A 163 -19.40 -20.50 20.21
N ARG A 164 -20.37 -19.61 19.93
CA ARG A 164 -21.73 -19.72 20.47
C ARG A 164 -22.42 -21.03 20.10
N LYS A 165 -22.17 -21.54 18.89
CA LYS A 165 -22.79 -22.77 18.39
C LYS A 165 -22.18 -24.03 18.99
N ILE A 166 -20.86 -24.05 19.21
CA ILE A 166 -20.12 -25.25 19.59
C ILE A 166 -19.82 -25.31 21.09
N MET A 167 -19.54 -24.17 21.73
CA MET A 167 -19.21 -24.09 23.15
C MET A 167 -20.46 -23.77 23.96
N THR A 168 -21.29 -24.78 24.16
CA THR A 168 -22.55 -24.64 24.93
C THR A 168 -22.37 -24.94 26.41
N GLU A 169 -21.30 -25.64 26.80
CA GLU A 169 -21.08 -26.08 28.17
C GLU A 169 -19.96 -25.32 28.88
N LEU A 170 -20.08 -25.19 30.21
CA LEU A 170 -19.09 -24.50 31.05
C LEU A 170 -17.71 -25.17 31.01
N GLU A 171 -17.68 -26.47 30.74
CA GLU A 171 -16.45 -27.27 30.67
C GLU A 171 -15.59 -26.89 29.45
N ASP A 172 -16.23 -26.60 28.30
CA ASP A 172 -15.55 -26.16 27.08
C ASP A 172 -14.84 -24.81 27.31
N HIS A 173 -15.55 -23.86 27.93
CA HIS A 173 -14.98 -22.57 28.30
C HIS A 173 -13.82 -22.71 29.29
N THR A 174 -13.97 -23.60 30.26
CA THR A 174 -12.93 -23.87 31.27
C THR A 174 -11.68 -24.51 30.63
N TYR A 175 -11.86 -25.38 29.65
CA TYR A 175 -10.77 -25.99 28.89
C TYR A 175 -9.98 -24.95 28.08
N VAL A 176 -10.67 -24.08 27.34
CA VAL A 176 -10.03 -23.02 26.55
C VAL A 176 -9.28 -22.03 27.45
N MET A 177 -9.90 -21.57 28.54
CA MET A 177 -9.23 -20.69 29.52
C MET A 177 -7.96 -21.33 30.10
N ARG A 178 -7.99 -22.64 30.37
CA ARG A 178 -6.82 -23.38 30.85
C ARG A 178 -5.72 -23.48 29.80
N ARG A 179 -6.07 -23.66 28.51
CA ARG A 179 -5.13 -23.68 27.39
C ARG A 179 -4.46 -22.32 27.20
N VAL A 180 -5.23 -21.24 27.16
CA VAL A 180 -4.71 -19.86 27.02
C VAL A 180 -3.73 -19.54 28.15
N ARG A 181 -4.06 -19.88 29.40
CA ARG A 181 -3.13 -19.68 30.54
C ARG A 181 -1.81 -20.44 30.40
N LYS A 182 -1.82 -21.65 29.85
CA LYS A 182 -0.59 -22.42 29.58
C LYS A 182 0.24 -21.79 28.48
N GLU A 183 -0.39 -21.24 27.45
CA GLU A 183 0.29 -20.53 26.36
C GLU A 183 0.87 -19.20 26.83
N ASP A 184 0.12 -18.42 27.62
CA ASP A 184 0.63 -17.18 28.23
C ASP A 184 1.80 -17.44 29.19
N ALA A 185 1.75 -18.54 29.95
CA ALA A 185 2.85 -18.96 30.82
C ALA A 185 4.16 -19.25 30.04
N SER A 186 4.10 -19.45 28.71
CA SER A 186 5.30 -19.62 27.88
C SER A 186 6.13 -18.33 27.73
N GLY A 187 5.59 -17.16 28.08
CA GLY A 187 6.31 -15.88 28.05
C GLY A 187 6.67 -15.37 26.65
N LYS A 188 6.31 -16.08 25.57
CA LYS A 188 6.63 -15.72 24.18
C LYS A 188 6.14 -14.33 23.80
N ILE A 189 4.93 -13.97 24.24
CA ILE A 189 4.34 -12.64 24.00
C ILE A 189 5.11 -11.55 24.74
N ARG A 190 5.51 -11.81 25.99
CA ARG A 190 6.31 -10.86 26.79
C ARG A 190 7.68 -10.62 26.14
N LYS A 191 8.34 -11.68 25.67
CA LYS A 191 9.62 -11.58 24.97
C LYS A 191 9.50 -10.76 23.68
N PHE A 192 8.49 -11.05 22.86
CA PHE A 192 8.22 -10.32 21.63
C PHE A 192 7.94 -8.82 21.89
N ASN A 193 7.10 -8.50 22.88
CA ASN A 193 6.80 -7.11 23.23
C ASN A 193 8.06 -6.37 23.68
N LEU A 194 8.94 -7.02 24.46
CA LEU A 194 10.20 -6.42 24.90
C LEU A 194 11.12 -6.10 23.70
N GLU A 195 11.29 -7.04 22.78
CA GLU A 195 12.09 -6.86 21.55
C GLU A 195 11.52 -5.73 20.68
N VAL A 196 10.19 -5.63 20.56
CA VAL A 196 9.54 -4.53 19.82
C VAL A 196 9.79 -3.18 20.49
N THR A 197 9.61 -3.09 21.82
CA THR A 197 9.87 -1.85 22.58
C THR A 197 11.34 -1.43 22.47
N GLU A 198 12.29 -2.36 22.56
CA GLU A 198 13.71 -2.09 22.37
C GLU A 198 14.02 -1.57 20.97
N ARG A 199 13.44 -2.17 19.92
CA ARG A 199 13.60 -1.71 18.54
C ARG A 199 13.03 -0.31 18.33
N ILE A 200 11.84 -0.02 18.88
CA ILE A 200 11.23 1.32 18.80
C ILE A 200 12.10 2.35 19.52
N ALA A 201 12.60 2.01 20.71
CA ALA A 201 13.49 2.90 21.45
C ALA A 201 14.81 3.16 20.72
N THR A 202 15.34 2.15 20.02
CA THR A 202 16.56 2.26 19.22
C THR A 202 16.35 3.17 18.01
N LYS A 203 15.29 2.93 17.22
CA LYS A 203 14.93 3.81 16.10
C LYS A 203 14.65 5.24 16.54
N GLY A 204 14.04 5.42 17.72
CA GLY A 204 13.78 6.74 18.29
C GLY A 204 15.04 7.46 18.80
N ARG A 205 16.13 6.74 19.06
CA ARG A 205 17.46 7.33 19.31
C ARG A 205 18.12 7.70 18.00
N GLU A 206 18.20 6.76 17.07
CA GLU A 206 18.77 6.97 15.73
C GLU A 206 18.14 8.17 15.00
N ALA A 207 16.81 8.32 15.08
CA ALA A 207 16.12 9.46 14.50
C ALA A 207 16.52 10.79 15.17
N ARG A 208 16.65 10.81 16.51
CA ARG A 208 17.09 12.01 17.23
C ARG A 208 18.52 12.39 16.87
N ASP A 209 19.42 11.41 16.89
CA ASP A 209 20.83 11.60 16.54
C ASP A 209 20.95 12.11 15.09
N HIS A 210 20.14 11.59 14.17
CA HIS A 210 20.08 12.07 12.78
C HIS A 210 19.60 13.52 12.66
N TRP A 211 18.53 13.91 13.38
CA TRP A 211 18.03 15.28 13.38
C TRP A 211 18.99 16.27 14.06
N GLU A 212 19.70 15.84 15.11
CA GLU A 212 20.73 16.64 15.77
C GLU A 212 21.93 16.87 14.86
N ALA A 213 22.41 15.84 14.15
CA ALA A 213 23.49 15.96 13.16
C ALA A 213 23.12 16.90 12.01
N LEU A 214 21.91 16.77 11.45
CA LEU A 214 21.39 17.68 10.42
C LEU A 214 21.33 19.14 10.91
N ALA A 215 20.96 19.35 12.17
CA ALA A 215 20.89 20.68 12.76
C ALA A 215 22.27 21.28 13.09
N GLU A 216 23.31 20.46 13.27
CA GLU A 216 24.70 20.90 13.41
C GLU A 216 25.31 21.25 12.05
N ASP A 217 25.11 20.40 11.04
CA ASP A 217 25.58 20.67 9.67
C ASP A 217 24.99 21.97 9.11
N GLN A 218 23.68 22.22 9.32
CA GLN A 218 23.04 23.47 8.92
C GLN A 218 23.57 24.71 9.66
N ARG A 219 24.05 24.56 10.90
CA ARG A 219 24.68 25.67 11.64
C ARG A 219 26.10 25.94 11.15
N LEU A 220 26.83 24.90 10.73
CA LEU A 220 28.17 25.02 10.18
C LEU A 220 28.16 25.61 8.76
N GLU A 221 27.13 25.34 7.96
CA GLU A 221 26.96 25.95 6.63
C GLU A 221 26.55 27.44 6.67
N GLN A 222 26.02 27.92 7.81
CA GLN A 222 25.59 29.31 8.00
C GLN A 222 26.60 30.19 8.77
N ALA A 223 27.75 29.63 9.17
CA ALA A 223 28.83 30.32 9.88
C ALA A 223 30.02 30.61 8.96
#